data_AF-A0AAW0FI50-F1
#
_entry.id   AF-A0AAW0FI50-F1
#
_cell.length_a   1.000
_cell.length_b   1.000
_cell.length_c   1.000
_cell.angle_alpha   90.00
_cell.angle_beta   90.00
_cell.angle_gamma   90.00
#
_symmetry.space_group_name_H-M   'P 1'
#
loop_
_entity.id
_entity.type
_entity.pdbx_description
1 polymer ?
#
loop_
_entity_poly.entity_id
_entity_poly.type
_entity_poly.pdbx_seq_one_letter_code
_entity_poly.pdbx_strand_id
1 'polypeptide(L)'
;MCILNSFVFVYTLFYTVIFKFDAEIMYTLNFISEYPQALINVLAFAALGSIGQVFVFIILEKFDSLILVTATVTRKMISMILSVVLFGHYLKLSQWCGVGLVFGGIGYEAWIKLNSKPNKTKKE
;
A
#
# COMPACT_ATOMS: atom_id res chain seq x y z
N MET A 1 2.15 12.72 1.38
CA MET A 1 2.03 11.43 2.11
C MET A 1 2.55 11.53 3.54
N CYS A 2 3.75 12.05 3.80
CA CYS A 2 4.27 12.21 5.18
C CYS A 2 3.35 13.05 6.08
N ILE A 3 2.87 14.19 5.60
CA ILE A 3 1.93 15.06 6.34
C ILE A 3 0.66 14.29 6.75
N LEU A 4 0.10 13.50 5.83
CA LEU A 4 -1.09 12.70 6.10
C LEU A 4 -0.82 11.63 7.17
N ASN A 5 0.29 10.90 7.06
CA ASN A 5 0.68 9.92 8.07
C ASN A 5 0.94 10.56 9.44
N SER A 6 1.52 11.77 9.49
CA SER A 6 1.71 12.52 10.73
C SER A 6 0.37 12.93 11.36
N PHE A 7 -0.59 13.41 10.56
CA PHE A 7 -1.93 13.71 11.07
C PHE A 7 -2.65 12.47 11.61
N VAL A 8 -2.59 11.35 10.87
CA VAL A 8 -3.16 10.07 11.34
C VAL A 8 -2.49 9.63 12.63
N PHE A 9 -1.16 9.71 12.73
CA PHE A 9 -0.43 9.36 13.94
C PHE A 9 -0.87 10.19 15.14
N VAL A 10 -0.93 11.53 15.00
CA VAL A 10 -1.35 12.43 16.08
C VAL A 10 -2.80 12.14 16.49
N TYR A 11 -3.69 11.94 15.53
CA TYR A 11 -5.09 11.62 15.80
C TYR A 11 -5.26 10.28 16.52
N THR A 12 -4.57 9.23 16.05
CA THR A 12 -4.59 7.91 16.69
C THR A 12 -4.01 7.96 18.10
N LEU A 13 -2.89 8.67 18.29
CA LEU A 13 -2.26 8.80 19.60
C LEU A 13 -3.17 9.55 20.58
N PHE A 14 -3.81 10.64 20.14
CA PHE A 14 -4.79 11.36 20.93
C PHE A 14 -5.97 10.47 21.33
N TYR A 15 -6.55 9.74 20.37
CA TYR A 15 -7.68 8.84 20.63
C TYR A 15 -7.31 7.75 21.64
N THR A 16 -6.15 7.09 21.45
CA THR A 16 -5.70 6.02 22.34
C THR A 16 -5.39 6.53 23.75
N VAL A 17 -4.75 7.70 23.89
CA VAL A 17 -4.40 8.26 25.21
C VAL A 17 -5.62 8.76 25.98
N ILE A 18 -6.61 9.35 25.31
CA ILE A 18 -7.78 9.94 25.98
C ILE A 18 -8.88 8.92 26.27
N PHE A 19 -9.15 7.97 25.36
CA PHE A 19 -10.30 7.06 25.47
C PHE A 19 -9.94 5.61 25.81
N LYS A 20 -8.71 5.17 25.56
CA LYS A 20 -8.34 3.74 25.59
C LYS A 20 -6.97 3.46 26.25
N PHE A 21 -6.56 4.31 27.18
CA PHE A 21 -5.23 4.24 27.80
C PHE A 21 -4.96 2.89 28.48
N ASP A 22 -5.79 2.50 29.46
CA ASP A 22 -5.55 1.28 30.24
C ASP A 22 -5.72 -0.01 29.44
N ALA A 23 -6.70 -0.06 28.54
CA ALA A 23 -7.04 -1.30 27.83
C ALA A 23 -6.04 -1.65 26.72
N GLU A 24 -5.62 -0.69 25.91
CA GLU A 24 -4.80 -0.97 24.72
C GLU A 24 -3.30 -0.83 25.00
N ILE A 25 -2.89 0.17 25.78
CA ILE A 25 -1.46 0.40 26.06
C ILE A 25 -0.92 -0.69 27.00
N MET A 26 -1.64 -1.01 28.07
CA MET A 26 -1.21 -2.06 29.00
C MET A 26 -1.18 -3.44 28.31
N TYR A 27 -2.17 -3.73 27.47
CA TYR A 27 -2.20 -4.95 26.65
C TYR A 27 -1.00 -5.05 25.72
N THR A 28 -0.68 -3.95 25.02
CA THR A 28 0.45 -3.92 24.07
C THR A 28 1.79 -4.06 24.79
N LEU A 29 1.97 -3.43 25.96
CA LEU A 29 3.18 -3.57 26.77
C LEU A 29 3.38 -5.00 27.27
N ASN A 30 2.32 -5.64 27.78
CA ASN A 30 2.38 -7.03 28.21
C ASN A 30 2.68 -7.96 27.02
N PHE A 31 2.05 -7.74 25.87
CA PHE A 31 2.29 -8.53 24.66
C PHE A 31 3.75 -8.43 24.16
N ILE A 32 4.34 -7.23 24.18
CA ILE A 32 5.74 -7.02 23.79
C ILE A 32 6.70 -7.67 24.81
N SER A 33 6.38 -7.60 26.10
CA SER A 33 7.16 -8.25 27.16
C SER A 33 7.16 -9.77 27.01
N GLU A 34 6.01 -10.34 26.66
CA GLU A 34 5.84 -11.79 26.50
C GLU A 34 6.42 -12.31 25.17
N TYR A 35 6.38 -11.50 24.11
CA TYR A 35 6.89 -11.86 22.78
C TYR A 35 7.86 -10.81 22.23
N PRO A 36 9.14 -10.78 22.68
CA PRO A 36 10.11 -9.80 22.21
C PRO A 36 10.43 -9.92 20.71
N GLN A 37 10.26 -11.10 20.11
CA GLN A 37 10.38 -11.26 18.66
C GLN A 37 9.32 -10.49 17.88
N ALA A 38 8.12 -10.30 18.44
CA ALA A 38 7.08 -9.50 17.80
C ALA A 38 7.51 -8.04 17.64
N LEU A 39 8.22 -7.48 18.62
CA LEU A 39 8.78 -6.14 18.54
C LEU A 39 9.79 -6.00 17.39
N ILE A 40 10.66 -6.99 17.21
CA ILE A 40 11.63 -7.01 16.10
C ILE A 40 10.89 -7.05 14.75
N ASN A 41 9.84 -7.88 14.63
CA ASN A 41 9.03 -7.95 13.42
C ASN A 41 8.31 -6.62 13.12
N VAL A 42 7.77 -5.95 14.14
CA VAL A 42 7.13 -4.64 14.00
C VAL A 42 8.14 -3.58 13.57
N LEU A 43 9.32 -3.55 14.17
CA LEU A 43 10.38 -2.61 13.81
C LEU A 43 10.90 -2.86 12.38
N ALA A 44 11.10 -4.12 12.01
CA ALA A 44 11.48 -4.50 10.65
C ALA A 44 10.40 -4.09 9.65
N PHE A 45 9.12 -4.36 9.95
CA PHE A 45 8.01 -3.93 9.12
C PHE A 45 7.95 -2.40 8.96
N ALA A 46 8.17 -1.64 10.04
CA ALA A 46 8.20 -0.18 9.99
C ALA A 46 9.39 0.34 9.16
N ALA A 47 10.56 -0.27 9.30
CA ALA A 47 11.76 0.11 8.54
C ALA A 47 11.57 -0.16 7.03
N LEU A 48 11.16 -1.39 6.66
CA LEU A 48 10.86 -1.74 5.27
C LEU A 48 9.72 -0.87 4.70
N GLY A 49 8.69 -0.59 5.51
CA GLY A 49 7.58 0.28 5.14
C GLY A 49 8.03 1.71 4.85
N SER A 50 8.92 2.26 5.68
CA SER A 50 9.52 3.60 5.48
C SER A 50 10.34 3.66 4.19
N ILE A 51 11.21 2.67 3.93
CA ILE A 51 11.98 2.57 2.68
C ILE A 51 11.03 2.48 1.47
N GLY A 52 9.98 1.65 1.57
CA GLY A 52 8.96 1.53 0.53
C GLY A 52 8.22 2.84 0.25
N GLN A 53 7.97 3.66 1.27
CA GLN A 53 7.36 4.99 1.12
C GLN A 53 8.29 5.97 0.40
N VAL A 54 9.59 5.96 0.70
CA VAL A 54 10.58 6.78 -0.03
C VAL A 54 10.59 6.39 -1.51
N PHE A 55 10.56 5.10 -1.83
CA PHE A 55 10.52 4.63 -3.22
C PHE A 55 9.26 5.09 -3.96
N VAL A 56 8.09 5.04 -3.30
CA VAL A 56 6.83 5.57 -3.85
C VAL A 56 6.93 7.07 -4.15
N PHE A 57 7.55 7.83 -3.26
CA PHE A 57 7.75 9.27 -3.46
C PHE A 57 8.66 9.55 -4.67
N ILE A 58 9.79 8.84 -4.78
CA ILE A 58 10.72 8.97 -5.91
C ILE A 58 10.02 8.64 -7.24
N ILE A 59 9.15 7.62 -7.26
CA ILE A 59 8.37 7.29 -8.46
C ILE A 59 7.42 8.42 -8.83
N LEU A 60 6.72 9.01 -7.86
CA LEU A 60 5.82 10.15 -8.12
C LEU A 60 6.54 11.37 -8.65
N GLU A 61 7.77 11.63 -8.18
CA GLU A 61 8.54 12.79 -8.61
C GLU A 61 9.09 12.60 -10.04
N LYS A 62 9.54 11.39 -10.37
CA LYS A 62 10.15 11.08 -11.67
C LYS A 62 9.15 10.67 -12.76
N PHE A 63 8.00 10.13 -12.37
CA PHE A 63 6.99 9.59 -13.28
C PHE A 63 5.62 10.19 -12.97
N ASP A 64 4.79 10.34 -14.00
CA ASP A 64 3.39 10.73 -13.82
C ASP A 64 2.67 9.83 -12.81
N SER A 65 1.73 10.43 -12.07
CA SER A 65 0.86 9.75 -11.09
C SER A 65 0.25 8.43 -11.60
N LEU A 66 -0.09 8.35 -12.89
CA LEU A 66 -0.62 7.14 -13.52
C LEU A 66 0.35 5.94 -13.44
N ILE A 67 1.65 6.15 -13.62
CA ILE A 67 2.66 5.08 -13.54
C ILE A 67 2.75 4.57 -12.09
N LEU A 68 2.64 5.46 -11.10
CA LEU A 68 2.56 5.04 -9.70
C LEU A 68 1.31 4.19 -9.45
N VAL A 69 0.14 4.63 -9.88
CA VAL A 69 -1.12 3.90 -9.63
C VAL A 69 -1.05 2.52 -10.28
N THR A 70 -0.62 2.43 -11.53
CA THR A 70 -0.41 1.14 -12.19
C THR A 70 0.59 0.26 -11.42
N ALA A 71 1.77 0.77 -11.07
CA ALA A 71 2.78 0.00 -10.36
C ALA A 71 2.30 -0.49 -8.98
N THR A 72 1.62 0.36 -8.21
CA THR A 72 1.13 0.01 -6.88
C THR A 72 -0.03 -0.98 -6.93
N VAL A 73 -0.93 -0.87 -7.92
CA VAL A 73 -2.03 -1.82 -8.08
C VAL A 73 -1.51 -3.16 -8.60
N THR A 74 -0.60 -3.18 -9.57
CA THR A 74 0.06 -4.42 -10.02
C THR A 74 0.76 -5.12 -8.86
N ARG A 75 1.52 -4.39 -8.03
CA ARG A 75 2.15 -4.96 -6.83
C ARG A 75 1.12 -5.55 -5.85
N LYS A 76 0.03 -4.84 -5.58
CA LYS A 76 -1.05 -5.31 -4.69
C LYS A 76 -1.73 -6.56 -5.26
N MET A 77 -1.99 -6.59 -6.56
CA MET A 77 -2.60 -7.73 -7.27
C MET A 77 -1.69 -8.96 -7.26
N ILE A 78 -0.38 -8.80 -7.51
CA ILE A 78 0.58 -9.91 -7.46
C ILE A 78 0.58 -10.54 -6.07
N SER A 79 0.66 -9.73 -5.01
CA SER A 79 0.63 -10.24 -3.63
C SER A 79 -0.70 -10.95 -3.32
N MET A 80 -1.83 -10.39 -3.79
CA MET A 80 -3.14 -11.03 -3.66
C MET A 80 -3.19 -12.40 -4.37
N ILE A 81 -2.76 -12.48 -5.62
CA ILE A 81 -2.77 -13.74 -6.40
C ILE A 81 -1.81 -14.75 -5.76
N LEU A 82 -0.61 -14.32 -5.36
CA LEU A 82 0.37 -15.17 -4.70
C LEU A 82 -0.20 -15.76 -3.39
N SER A 83 -0.92 -14.95 -2.61
CA SER A 83 -1.62 -15.41 -1.41
C SER A 83 -2.67 -16.48 -1.73
N VAL A 84 -3.50 -16.28 -2.75
CA VAL A 84 -4.51 -17.26 -3.17
C VAL A 84 -3.87 -18.59 -3.59
N VAL A 85 -2.79 -18.54 -4.38
CA VAL A 85 -2.06 -19.73 -4.84
C VAL A 85 -1.38 -20.44 -3.67
N LEU A 86 -0.73 -19.72 -2.76
CA LEU A 86 -0.02 -20.30 -1.62
C LEU A 86 -0.97 -20.88 -0.55
N PHE A 87 -2.09 -20.22 -0.26
CA PHE A 87 -3.05 -20.65 0.76
C PHE A 87 -4.15 -21.57 0.21
N GLY A 88 -4.11 -21.92 -1.07
CA GLY A 88 -5.06 -22.86 -1.70
C GLY A 88 -6.52 -22.40 -1.66
N HIS A 89 -6.78 -21.11 -1.50
CA HIS A 89 -8.15 -20.59 -1.45
C HIS A 89 -8.78 -20.61 -2.84
N TYR A 90 -9.96 -21.22 -2.96
CA TYR A 90 -10.73 -21.16 -4.21
C TYR A 90 -11.44 -19.82 -4.32
N LEU A 91 -10.96 -18.96 -5.23
CA LEU A 91 -11.65 -17.72 -5.58
C LEU A 91 -13.01 -18.05 -6.21
N LYS A 92 -14.08 -17.45 -5.70
CA LYS A 92 -15.41 -17.54 -6.31
C LYS A 92 -15.39 -16.87 -7.69
N LEU A 93 -16.26 -17.32 -8.59
CA LEU A 93 -16.36 -16.79 -9.97
C LEU A 93 -16.54 -15.25 -10.00
N SER A 94 -17.25 -14.69 -9.02
CA SER A 94 -17.42 -13.24 -8.87
C SER A 94 -16.12 -12.50 -8.52
N GLN A 95 -15.23 -13.11 -7.74
CA GLN A 95 -13.92 -12.54 -7.41
C GLN A 95 -12.99 -12.58 -8.62
N TRP A 96 -13.06 -13.64 -9.42
CA TRP A 96 -12.32 -13.74 -10.67
C TRP A 96 -12.76 -12.69 -11.70
N CYS A 97 -14.07 -12.42 -11.78
CA CYS A 97 -14.61 -11.31 -12.56
C CYS A 97 -14.06 -9.94 -12.07
N GLY A 98 -14.01 -9.73 -10.75
CA GLY A 98 -13.42 -8.53 -10.15
C GLY A 98 -11.93 -8.37 -10.48
N VAL A 99 -11.15 -9.45 -10.44
CA VAL A 99 -9.74 -9.45 -10.85
C VAL A 99 -9.62 -9.07 -12.33
N GLY A 100 -10.43 -9.68 -13.20
CA GLY A 100 -10.47 -9.35 -14.63
C GLY A 100 -10.79 -7.88 -14.91
N LEU A 101 -11.73 -7.30 -14.15
CA LEU A 101 -12.10 -5.88 -14.27
C LEU A 101 -10.95 -4.96 -13.85
N VAL A 102 -10.25 -5.26 -12.75
CA VAL A 102 -9.09 -4.46 -12.30
C VAL A 102 -7.95 -4.51 -13.31
N PHE A 103 -7.58 -5.69 -13.81
CA PHE A 103 -6.55 -5.81 -14.85
C PHE A 103 -6.97 -5.16 -16.17
N GLY A 104 -8.24 -5.30 -16.56
CA GLY A 104 -8.82 -4.65 -17.73
C GLY A 104 -8.79 -3.12 -17.64
N GLY A 105 -9.16 -2.54 -16.49
CA GLY A 105 -9.13 -1.11 -16.26
C GLY A 105 -7.72 -0.52 -16.33
N ILE A 106 -6.75 -1.16 -15.66
CA ILE A 106 -5.34 -0.73 -15.69
C ILE A 106 -4.76 -0.88 -17.11
N GLY A 107 -5.07 -1.98 -17.79
CA GLY A 107 -4.63 -2.22 -19.16
C GLY A 107 -5.20 -1.20 -20.14
N TYR A 108 -6.47 -0.84 -19.99
CA TYR A 108 -7.14 0.18 -20.79
C TYR A 108 -6.57 1.58 -20.53
N GLU A 109 -6.34 1.97 -19.27
CA GLU A 109 -5.66 3.22 -18.92
C GLU A 109 -4.24 3.30 -19.50
N ALA A 110 -3.48 2.20 -19.40
CA ALA A 110 -2.13 2.13 -19.98
C ALA A 110 -2.15 2.25 -21.51
N TRP A 111 -3.10 1.58 -22.18
CA TRP A 111 -3.25 1.61 -23.63
C TRP A 111 -3.67 2.99 -24.15
N ILE A 112 -4.64 3.65 -23.51
CA ILE A 112 -5.00 5.04 -23.83
C ILE A 112 -3.76 5.93 -23.72
N LYS A 113 -2.99 5.83 -22.63
CA LYS A 113 -1.83 6.70 -22.42
C LYS A 113 -0.72 6.50 -23.46
N LEU A 114 -0.53 5.26 -23.92
CA LEU A 114 0.38 4.93 -25.03
C LEU A 114 -0.09 5.56 -26.36
N ASN A 115 -1.40 5.50 -26.64
CA ASN A 115 -1.98 6.07 -27.86
C ASN A 115 -2.19 7.61 -27.80
N SER A 116 -2.32 8.19 -26.60
CA SER A 116 -2.45 9.64 -26.38
C SER A 116 -1.10 10.38 -26.37
N LYS A 117 -0.01 9.78 -26.86
CA LYS A 117 1.18 10.52 -27.32
C LYS A 117 1.12 10.83 -28.83
N PRO A 118 0.34 11.82 -29.30
CA PRO A 118 0.70 12.57 -30.51
C PRO A 118 1.58 13.76 -30.11
N ASN A 119 2.79 13.84 -30.69
CA ASN A 119 3.64 15.03 -30.82
C ASN A 119 3.75 16.00 -29.61
N LYS A 120 4.77 15.81 -28.75
CA LYS A 120 5.50 16.98 -28.23
C LYS A 120 6.67 17.28 -29.16
N THR A 121 6.34 17.76 -30.34
CA THR A 121 7.27 18.51 -31.21
C THR A 121 7.32 19.94 -30.68
N LYS A 122 8.54 20.44 -30.43
CA LYS A 122 8.98 21.84 -30.30
C LYS A 122 8.05 22.87 -29.60
N LYS A 123 8.56 23.47 -28.53
CA LYS A 123 8.55 24.93 -28.24
C LYS A 123 9.81 25.16 -27.40
N GLU A 124 10.91 25.63 -28.01
CA GLU A 124 11.31 27.06 -28.06
C GLU A 124 11.32 27.71 -26.68
#